data_AF-A0A8S3GSR6-F1
#
_entry.id   AF-A0A8S3GSR6-F1
#
_cell.length_a   1.000
_cell.length_b   1.000
_cell.length_c   1.000
_cell.angle_alpha   90.00
_cell.angle_beta   90.00
_cell.angle_gamma   90.00
#
_symmetry.space_group_name_H-M   'P 1'
#
loop_
_entity.id
_entity.type
_entity.pdbx_description
1 polymer ?
#
loop_
_entity_poly.entity_id
_entity_poly.type
_entity_poly.pdbx_seq_one_letter_code
_entity_poly.pdbx_strand_id
1 'polypeptide(L)'
;NEYWRHGSVCEDYSKILCPILLIGGFADLYNSSIFRLMNKLKCEKRSILGPWGHQWPDDAYPGPQIGFLQEIVQWLDYHIKKINHDYENKELF
;
A
#
# COMPACT_ATOMS: atom_id res chain seq x y z
N ASN A 1 21.40 -11.16 13.87
CA ASN A 1 20.75 -10.31 14.88
C ASN A 1 19.37 -10.92 15.16
N GLU A 2 19.23 -11.75 16.20
CA GLU A 2 17.99 -12.50 16.47
C GLU A 2 16.84 -11.62 16.96
N TYR A 3 17.16 -10.54 17.68
CA TYR A 3 16.18 -9.68 18.32
C TYR A 3 15.11 -9.15 17.36
N TRP A 4 15.49 -8.63 16.18
CA TRP A 4 14.54 -8.04 15.21
C TRP A 4 13.82 -9.05 14.32
N ARG A 5 14.31 -10.29 14.29
CA ARG A 5 13.86 -11.30 13.32
C ARG A 5 12.39 -11.65 13.50
N HIS A 6 11.91 -11.74 14.73
CA HIS A 6 10.52 -12.14 15.02
C HIS A 6 9.48 -11.13 14.54
N GLY A 7 9.84 -9.84 14.44
CA GLY A 7 8.94 -8.76 14.01
C GLY A 7 9.14 -8.35 12.54
N SER A 8 10.05 -8.99 11.82
CA SER A 8 10.38 -8.59 10.46
C SER A 8 9.64 -9.42 9.42
N VAL A 9 8.92 -8.74 8.53
CA VAL A 9 8.30 -9.39 7.37
C VAL A 9 9.32 -9.82 6.32
N CYS A 10 10.57 -9.32 6.39
CA CYS A 10 11.58 -9.62 5.37
C CYS A 10 12.15 -11.04 5.45
N GLU A 11 11.84 -11.77 6.51
CA GLU A 11 12.28 -13.16 6.69
C GLU A 11 11.63 -14.09 5.66
N ASP A 12 10.36 -13.87 5.34
CA ASP A 12 9.65 -14.68 4.35
C ASP A 12 8.40 -13.96 3.81
N TYR A 13 8.58 -13.22 2.71
CA TYR A 13 7.48 -12.56 2.00
C TYR A 13 6.47 -13.53 1.39
N SER A 14 6.82 -14.81 1.17
CA SER A 14 5.93 -15.79 0.53
C SER A 14 4.76 -16.20 1.42
N LYS A 15 4.87 -15.97 2.74
CA LYS A 15 3.80 -16.23 3.71
C LYS A 15 2.65 -15.24 3.63
N ILE A 16 2.82 -14.11 2.93
CA ILE A 16 1.75 -13.14 2.71
C ILE A 16 0.98 -13.56 1.46
N LEU A 17 -0.20 -14.14 1.70
CA LEU A 17 -1.04 -14.73 0.65
C LEU A 17 -2.25 -13.85 0.28
N CYS A 18 -2.58 -12.86 1.10
CA CYS A 18 -3.69 -11.95 0.83
C CYS A 18 -3.28 -10.80 -0.09
N PRO A 19 -4.23 -10.22 -0.84
CA PRO A 19 -4.00 -8.97 -1.57
C PRO A 19 -3.56 -7.85 -0.62
N ILE A 20 -2.59 -7.04 -1.03
CA ILE A 20 -2.08 -5.90 -0.25
C ILE A 20 -2.24 -4.56 -0.99
N LEU A 21 -2.85 -3.57 -0.34
CA LEU A 21 -2.81 -2.16 -0.74
C LEU A 21 -1.90 -1.39 0.20
N LEU A 22 -0.81 -0.83 -0.33
CA LEU A 22 0.12 0.02 0.42
C LEU A 22 -0.17 1.50 0.14
N ILE A 23 -0.11 2.33 1.16
CA ILE A 23 -0.30 3.78 1.03
C ILE A 23 0.85 4.46 1.74
N GLY A 24 1.49 5.43 1.09
CA GLY A 24 2.52 6.23 1.74
C GLY A 24 2.97 7.41 0.91
N GLY A 25 3.99 8.10 1.41
CA GLY A 25 4.48 9.34 0.83
C GLY A 25 5.97 9.32 0.53
N PHE A 26 6.39 10.04 -0.51
CA PHE A 26 7.81 10.18 -0.86
C PHE A 26 8.61 10.96 0.19
N ALA A 27 7.98 11.93 0.87
CA ALA A 27 8.60 12.71 1.93
C ALA A 27 8.50 12.04 3.32
N ASP A 28 7.88 10.85 3.41
CA ASP A 28 7.84 10.03 4.62
C ASP A 28 9.20 9.31 4.83
N LEU A 29 9.65 9.23 6.08
CA LEU A 29 10.89 8.54 6.48
C LEU A 29 10.84 7.01 6.25
N TYR A 30 9.65 6.44 6.04
CA TYR A 30 9.43 5.02 5.76
C TYR A 30 9.24 4.72 4.26
N ASN A 31 9.43 5.69 3.36
CA ASN A 31 9.21 5.54 1.92
C ASN A 31 9.87 4.28 1.30
N SER A 32 11.09 3.93 1.72
CA SER A 32 11.84 2.76 1.24
C SER A 32 11.14 1.42 1.51
N SER A 33 10.29 1.35 2.53
CA SER A 33 9.58 0.13 2.89
C SER A 33 8.55 -0.28 1.84
N ILE A 34 7.84 0.68 1.25
CA ILE A 34 6.84 0.43 0.21
C ILE A 34 7.51 -0.13 -1.04
N PHE A 35 8.57 0.52 -1.53
CA PHE A 35 9.33 0.01 -2.69
C PHE A 35 9.88 -1.39 -2.46
N ARG A 36 10.41 -1.66 -1.25
CA ARG A 36 10.89 -2.99 -0.88
C ARG A 36 9.77 -4.02 -0.91
N LEU A 37 8.60 -3.71 -0.34
CA LEU A 37 7.45 -4.62 -0.32
C LEU A 37 6.90 -4.86 -1.74
N MET A 38 6.72 -3.81 -2.52
CA MET A 38 6.26 -3.89 -3.91
C MET A 38 7.19 -4.76 -4.77
N ASN A 39 8.50 -4.73 -4.53
CA ASN A 39 9.45 -5.58 -5.25
C ASN A 39 9.46 -7.04 -4.77
N LYS A 40 9.25 -7.29 -3.47
CA LYS A 40 9.48 -8.62 -2.87
C LYS A 40 8.22 -9.47 -2.71
N LEU A 41 7.06 -8.86 -2.46
CA LEU A 41 5.79 -9.57 -2.30
C LEU A 41 5.39 -10.31 -3.58
N LYS A 42 4.78 -11.48 -3.43
CA LYS A 42 4.33 -12.34 -4.55
C LYS A 42 2.83 -12.36 -4.76
N CYS A 43 2.07 -11.98 -3.73
CA CYS A 43 0.63 -11.77 -3.83
C CYS A 43 0.29 -10.61 -4.78
N GLU A 44 -1.01 -10.51 -5.09
CA GLU A 44 -1.56 -9.31 -5.68
C GLU A 44 -1.28 -8.12 -4.76
N LYS A 45 -0.80 -7.03 -5.36
CA LYS A 45 -0.35 -5.86 -4.62
C LYS A 45 -0.46 -4.60 -5.44
N ARG A 46 -0.84 -3.52 -4.78
CA ARG A 46 -0.87 -2.16 -5.33
C ARG A 46 -0.35 -1.17 -4.31
N SER A 47 0.07 -0.02 -4.80
CA SER A 47 0.50 1.09 -3.95
C SER A 47 -0.07 2.41 -4.43
N ILE A 48 -0.42 3.27 -3.49
CA ILE A 48 -0.73 4.69 -3.70
C ILE A 48 0.42 5.50 -3.08
N LEU A 49 1.11 6.29 -3.89
CA LEU A 49 2.30 7.03 -3.48
C LEU A 49 2.17 8.50 -3.87
N GLY A 50 1.98 9.37 -2.89
CA GLY A 50 1.97 10.81 -3.08
C GLY A 50 3.25 11.49 -2.58
N PRO A 51 3.38 12.82 -2.75
CA PRO A 51 4.53 13.58 -2.28
C PRO A 51 4.58 13.77 -0.75
N TRP A 52 3.66 13.14 -0.02
CA TRP A 52 3.34 13.35 1.39
C TRP A 52 4.46 13.00 2.39
N GLY A 53 4.41 13.64 3.56
CA GLY A 53 5.09 13.20 4.78
C GLY A 53 4.28 12.16 5.57
N HIS A 54 4.50 12.08 6.88
CA HIS A 54 3.87 11.10 7.78
C HIS A 54 2.43 11.49 8.17
N GLN A 55 1.54 11.55 7.18
CA GLN A 55 0.16 12.01 7.29
C GLN A 55 -0.77 11.23 6.35
N TRP A 56 -2.07 11.32 6.59
CA TRP A 56 -3.07 10.71 5.71
C TRP A 56 -3.19 11.47 4.39
N PRO A 57 -3.37 10.79 3.23
CA PRO A 57 -3.36 11.41 1.92
C PRO A 57 -4.34 12.57 1.70
N ASP A 58 -5.44 12.63 2.44
CA ASP A 58 -6.48 13.67 2.35
C ASP A 58 -6.14 14.95 3.11
N ASP A 59 -5.17 14.91 4.03
CA ASP A 59 -4.71 16.04 4.86
C ASP A 59 -3.18 16.21 4.85
N ALA A 60 -2.48 15.51 3.95
CA ALA A 60 -1.03 15.45 3.95
C ALA A 60 -0.35 16.63 3.27
N TYR A 61 0.85 16.97 3.74
CA TYR A 61 1.77 17.91 3.09
C TYR A 61 3.11 17.22 2.77
N PRO A 62 3.81 17.60 1.67
CA PRO A 62 3.37 18.44 0.55
C PRO A 62 2.16 17.85 -0.21
N GLY A 63 1.32 18.71 -0.79
CA GLY A 63 0.19 18.29 -1.64
C GLY A 63 0.65 17.79 -3.03
N PRO A 64 -0.27 17.29 -3.87
CA PRO A 64 -1.72 17.36 -3.71
C PRO A 64 -2.27 16.35 -2.70
N GLN A 65 -3.32 16.72 -1.98
CA GLN A 65 -4.13 15.78 -1.20
C GLN A 65 -5.06 15.02 -2.14
N ILE A 66 -5.39 13.77 -1.79
CA ILE A 66 -6.32 12.95 -2.56
C ILE A 66 -7.38 12.30 -1.66
N GLY A 67 -8.53 12.00 -2.26
CA GLY A 67 -9.52 11.11 -1.66
C GLY A 67 -9.07 9.65 -1.74
N PHE A 68 -8.26 9.20 -0.77
CA PHE A 68 -7.76 7.81 -0.76
C PHE A 68 -8.79 6.81 -0.22
N LEU A 69 -9.78 7.26 0.54
CA LEU A 69 -10.82 6.39 1.10
C LEU A 69 -11.67 5.73 -0.01
N GLN A 70 -11.91 6.42 -1.11
CA GLN A 70 -12.59 5.89 -2.29
C GLN A 70 -11.81 4.70 -2.87
N GLU A 71 -10.49 4.78 -2.90
CA GLU A 71 -9.63 3.69 -3.34
C GLU A 71 -9.65 2.50 -2.37
N ILE A 72 -9.65 2.77 -1.06
CA ILE A 72 -9.80 1.71 -0.05
C ILE A 72 -11.14 1.00 -0.18
N VAL A 73 -12.25 1.74 -0.33
CA VAL A 73 -13.58 1.14 -0.49
C VAL A 73 -13.61 0.26 -1.74
N GLN A 74 -13.08 0.72 -2.87
CA GLN A 74 -13.02 -0.08 -4.09
C GLN A 74 -12.17 -1.33 -3.95
N TRP A 75 -11.01 -1.22 -3.29
CA TRP A 75 -10.14 -2.37 -2.98
C TRP A 75 -10.88 -3.41 -2.13
N LEU A 76 -11.56 -2.98 -1.07
CA LEU A 76 -12.31 -3.87 -0.19
C LEU A 76 -13.54 -4.46 -0.89
N ASP A 77 -14.25 -3.69 -1.71
CA ASP A 77 -15.40 -4.17 -2.48
C ASP A 77 -14.98 -5.28 -3.44
N TYR A 78 -13.85 -5.11 -4.14
CA TYR A 78 -13.32 -6.12 -5.06
C TYR A 78 -12.82 -7.37 -4.32
N HIS A 79 -11.98 -7.22 -3.30
CA HIS A 79 -11.35 -8.38 -2.65
C HIS A 79 -12.21 -9.08 -1.60
N ILE A 80 -13.02 -8.34 -0.86
CA ILE A 80 -13.84 -8.87 0.24
C ILE A 80 -15.26 -9.15 -0.24
N LYS A 81 -15.92 -8.15 -0.85
CA LYS A 81 -17.32 -8.29 -1.28
C LYS A 81 -17.50 -8.95 -2.65
N LYS A 82 -16.41 -9.12 -3.41
CA LYS A 82 -16.41 -9.68 -4.77
C LYS A 82 -17.28 -8.89 -5.75
N ILE A 83 -17.36 -7.57 -5.54
CA ILE A 83 -18.06 -6.65 -6.44
C ILE A 83 -17.05 -6.14 -7.47
N ASN A 84 -17.32 -6.38 -8.75
CA ASN A 84 -16.37 -6.11 -9.81
C ASN A 84 -16.63 -4.72 -10.44
N HIS A 85 -15.72 -3.77 -10.23
CA HIS A 85 -15.81 -2.37 -10.72
C HIS A 85 -14.74 -2.05 -11.77
N ASP A 86 -14.32 -3.02 -12.60
CA ASP A 86 -13.17 -2.87 -13.53
C ASP A 86 -11.88 -2.42 -12.81
N TYR A 87 -11.76 -2.78 -11.52
CA TYR A 87 -10.68 -2.34 -10.66
C TYR A 87 -9.32 -2.82 -11.16
N GLU A 88 -9.28 -3.99 -11.82
CA GLU A 88 -8.06 -4.61 -12.35
C GLU A 88 -7.29 -3.69 -13.31
N ASN A 89 -7.98 -2.85 -14.10
CA ASN A 89 -7.34 -2.00 -15.12
C ASN A 89 -7.15 -0.54 -14.67
N LYS A 90 -7.57 -0.20 -13.46
CA LYS A 90 -7.54 1.18 -12.97
C LYS A 90 -6.12 1.63 -12.62
N GLU A 91 -5.64 2.67 -13.29
CA GLU A 91 -4.48 3.43 -12.83
C GLU A 91 -4.82 4.15 -11.53
N LEU A 92 -3.96 3.96 -10.53
CA LEU A 92 -4.03 4.68 -9.27
C LEU A 92 -3.22 5.98 -9.43
N PHE A 93 -3.77 7.08 -8.93
CA PHE A 93 -3.17 8.42 -8.99
C PHE A 93 -1.80 8.51 -8.33
#